data_AF-A0A0N9Y461-F1
#
_entry.id   AF-A0A0N9Y461-F1
#
_cell.length_a   1.000
_cell.length_b   1.000
_cell.length_c   1.000
_cell.angle_alpha   90.00
_cell.angle_beta   90.00
_cell.angle_gamma   90.00
#
_symmetry.space_group_name_H-M   'P 1'
#
loop_
_entity.id
_entity.type
_entity.pdbx_description
1 polymer ?
#
loop_
_entity_poly.entity_id
_entity_poly.type
_entity_poly.pdbx_seq_one_letter_code
_entity_poly.pdbx_strand_id
1 'polypeptide(L)'
;MRAAREVFSELGYDAATFQAIAIRADLTRPAINHYFSSKRVLYRDVVEQTNAKVIAAGIAKAREATTLLNRISAFFAAAMDAESTDRSAAAFLVTSVLEAQRHPELVSEEHDALRSSREFVKWAVDEAIASGELTTDTDIPAIVEMLVAVMWGMGFYAGYVGHRDEVAVIVDKFELLMANKLWQLRD
;
A
#
# COMPACT_ATOMS: atom_id res chain seq x y z
N MET A 1 13.24 10.25 -7.16
CA MET A 1 11.97 9.65 -6.71
C MET A 1 12.13 8.77 -5.47
N ARG A 2 12.96 7.71 -5.50
CA ARG A 2 13.23 6.90 -4.30
C ARG A 2 13.67 7.72 -3.08
N ALA A 3 14.71 8.56 -3.22
CA ALA A 3 15.17 9.44 -2.15
C ALA A 3 14.07 10.38 -1.59
N ALA A 4 13.15 10.84 -2.45
CA ALA A 4 12.02 11.66 -2.00
C ALA A 4 11.01 10.82 -1.20
N ARG A 5 10.68 9.60 -1.65
CA ARG A 5 9.85 8.66 -0.89
C ARG A 5 10.43 8.38 0.49
N GLU A 6 11.70 8.01 0.54
CA GLU A 6 12.38 7.72 1.80
C GLU A 6 12.28 8.92 2.76
N VAL A 7 12.69 10.10 2.30
CA VAL A 7 12.65 11.32 3.13
C VAL A 7 11.23 11.67 3.58
N PHE A 8 10.22 11.58 2.72
CA PHE A 8 8.84 11.83 3.12
C PHE A 8 8.30 10.76 4.08
N SER A 9 8.65 9.49 3.90
CA SER A 9 8.22 8.40 4.78
C SER A 9 8.87 8.44 6.16
N GLU A 10 10.10 8.96 6.24
CA GLU A 10 10.87 9.09 7.49
C GLU A 10 10.54 10.38 8.25
N LEU A 11 10.38 11.50 7.55
CA LEU A 11 10.23 12.82 8.17
C LEU A 11 8.78 13.35 8.15
N GLY A 12 7.89 12.75 7.36
CA GLY A 12 6.57 13.32 7.07
C GLY A 12 6.64 14.47 6.06
N TYR A 13 5.47 15.02 5.69
CA TYR A 13 5.40 16.06 4.67
C TYR A 13 6.05 17.36 5.13
N ASP A 14 5.76 17.81 6.35
CA ASP A 14 6.18 19.12 6.85
C ASP A 14 7.69 19.26 7.01
N ALA A 15 8.32 18.30 7.69
CA ALA A 15 9.75 18.33 7.97
C ALA A 15 10.62 17.94 6.75
N ALA A 16 10.04 17.29 5.73
CA ALA A 16 10.75 17.00 4.50
C ALA A 16 11.12 18.29 3.75
N THR A 17 12.39 18.43 3.39
CA THR A 17 12.91 19.58 2.64
C THR A 17 13.61 19.12 1.36
N PHE A 18 13.62 20.00 0.35
CA PHE A 18 14.42 19.77 -0.86
C PHE A 18 15.91 19.60 -0.56
N GLN A 19 16.41 20.22 0.52
CA GLN A 19 17.80 20.01 0.94
C GLN A 19 18.03 18.58 1.43
N ALA A 20 17.14 18.03 2.27
CA ALA A 20 17.23 16.66 2.75
C ALA A 20 17.13 15.65 1.60
N ILE A 21 16.21 15.89 0.65
CA ILE A 21 16.03 15.06 -0.55
C ILE A 21 17.26 15.14 -1.45
N ALA A 22 17.83 16.33 -1.67
CA ALA A 22 19.03 16.51 -2.48
C ALA A 22 20.23 15.76 -1.89
N ILE A 23 20.47 15.90 -0.58
CA ILE A 23 21.52 15.16 0.13
C ILE A 23 21.33 13.65 -0.05
N ARG A 24 20.10 13.14 0.15
CA ARG A 24 19.79 11.71 0.01
C ARG A 24 19.99 11.19 -1.42
N ALA A 25 19.68 12.02 -2.41
CA ALA A 25 19.77 11.67 -3.83
C ALA A 25 21.18 11.85 -4.41
N ASP A 26 22.16 12.32 -3.62
CA ASP A 26 23.48 12.75 -4.09
C ASP A 26 23.38 13.82 -5.20
N LEU A 27 22.47 14.78 -4.99
CA LEU A 27 22.19 15.89 -5.90
C LEU A 27 22.37 17.22 -5.18
N THR A 28 22.47 18.29 -5.98
CA THR A 28 22.42 19.66 -5.44
C THR A 28 20.98 20.13 -5.30
N ARG A 29 20.71 21.02 -4.33
CA ARG A 29 19.38 21.63 -4.17
C ARG A 29 18.89 22.37 -5.42
N PRO A 30 19.74 23.13 -6.16
CA PRO A 30 19.35 23.71 -7.44
C PRO A 30 18.90 22.66 -8.48
N ALA A 31 19.51 21.48 -8.51
CA ALA A 31 19.09 20.41 -9.42
C ALA A 31 17.66 19.94 -9.12
N ILE A 32 17.29 19.76 -7.84
CA ILE A 32 15.91 19.40 -7.46
C ILE A 32 14.92 20.51 -7.85
N ASN A 33 15.25 21.78 -7.58
CA ASN A 33 14.42 22.93 -7.95
C ASN A 33 14.18 23.06 -9.46
N HIS A 34 15.12 22.56 -10.28
CA HIS A 34 14.95 22.54 -11.73
C HIS A 34 13.81 21.60 -12.17
N TYR A 35 13.63 20.47 -11.49
CA TYR A 35 12.59 19.49 -11.80
C TYR A 35 11.26 19.78 -11.11
N PHE A 36 11.28 20.35 -9.91
CA PHE A 36 10.08 20.55 -9.10
C PHE A 36 9.94 21.99 -8.65
N SER A 37 8.85 22.64 -9.10
CA SER A 37 8.52 24.01 -8.76
C SER A 37 8.11 24.20 -7.30
N SER A 38 7.68 23.13 -6.61
CA SER A 38 7.33 23.17 -5.18
C SER A 38 7.38 21.79 -4.53
N LYS A 39 7.46 21.76 -3.18
CA LYS A 39 7.37 20.51 -2.39
C LYS A 39 6.08 19.74 -2.67
N ARG A 40 4.96 20.44 -2.86
CA ARG A 40 3.66 19.84 -3.16
C ARG A 40 3.64 19.15 -4.52
N VAL A 41 4.26 19.75 -5.53
CA VAL A 41 4.39 19.13 -6.86
C VAL A 41 5.23 17.85 -6.76
N LEU A 42 6.41 17.92 -6.12
CA LEU A 42 7.22 16.74 -5.88
C LEU A 42 6.46 15.65 -5.11
N TYR A 43 5.75 16.03 -4.05
CA TYR A 43 4.99 15.08 -3.23
C TYR A 43 3.91 14.36 -4.03
N ARG A 44 3.12 15.08 -4.84
CA ARG A 44 2.09 14.49 -5.70
C ARG A 44 2.70 13.51 -6.70
N ASP A 45 3.78 13.89 -7.37
CA ASP A 45 4.46 13.00 -8.32
C ASP A 45 4.99 11.73 -7.64
N VAL A 46 5.42 11.85 -6.38
CA VAL A 46 5.81 10.70 -5.56
C VAL A 46 4.60 9.83 -5.22
N VAL A 47 3.46 10.41 -4.82
CA VAL A 47 2.19 9.67 -4.59
C VAL A 47 1.75 8.92 -5.83
N GLU A 48 1.66 9.58 -6.97
CA GLU A 48 1.27 8.98 -8.24
C GLU A 48 2.15 7.78 -8.60
N GLN A 49 3.48 7.97 -8.58
CA GLN A 49 4.41 6.88 -8.91
C GLN A 49 4.34 5.73 -7.92
N THR A 50 4.12 6.01 -6.64
CA THR A 50 4.04 4.96 -5.62
C THR A 50 2.74 4.16 -5.76
N ASN A 51 1.62 4.84 -6.00
CA ASN A 51 0.34 4.19 -6.27
C ASN A 51 0.39 3.32 -7.52
N ALA A 52 0.97 3.82 -8.61
CA ALA A 52 1.16 3.04 -9.83
C ALA A 52 2.02 1.79 -9.57
N LYS A 53 3.12 1.95 -8.82
CA LYS A 53 4.09 0.89 -8.56
C LYS A 53 3.55 -0.22 -7.65
N VAL A 54 2.72 0.13 -6.66
CA VAL A 54 2.27 -0.83 -5.63
C VAL A 54 0.80 -1.17 -5.78
N ILE A 55 -0.09 -0.17 -5.74
CA ILE A 55 -1.54 -0.40 -5.74
C ILE A 55 -2.00 -0.85 -7.11
N ALA A 56 -1.71 -0.10 -8.18
CA ALA A 56 -2.17 -0.44 -9.52
C ALA A 56 -1.55 -1.76 -10.02
N ALA A 57 -0.25 -1.96 -9.79
CA ALA A 57 0.42 -3.22 -10.12
C ALA A 57 -0.13 -4.41 -9.32
N GLY A 58 -0.38 -4.23 -8.02
CA GLY A 58 -0.98 -5.25 -7.16
C GLY A 58 -2.38 -5.63 -7.62
N ILE A 59 -3.21 -4.65 -7.95
CA ILE A 59 -4.57 -4.87 -8.49
C ILE A 59 -4.50 -5.60 -9.83
N ALA A 60 -3.61 -5.18 -10.73
CA ALA A 60 -3.45 -5.83 -12.03
C ALA A 60 -3.08 -7.31 -11.86
N LYS A 61 -2.15 -7.62 -10.96
CA LYS A 61 -1.75 -9.01 -10.67
C LYS A 61 -2.88 -9.80 -10.02
N ALA A 62 -3.59 -9.20 -9.06
CA ALA A 62 -4.73 -9.83 -8.41
C ALA A 62 -5.84 -10.20 -9.38
N ARG A 63 -6.08 -9.39 -10.43
CA ARG A 63 -7.10 -9.67 -11.45
C ARG A 63 -6.83 -10.93 -12.29
N GLU A 64 -5.60 -11.44 -12.28
CA GLU A 64 -5.27 -12.72 -12.93
C GLU A 64 -5.73 -13.93 -12.11
N ALA A 65 -6.09 -13.74 -10.83
CA ALA A 65 -6.52 -14.80 -9.94
C ALA A 65 -8.05 -14.94 -9.88
N THR A 66 -8.50 -16.18 -9.62
CA THR A 66 -9.92 -16.56 -9.68
C THR A 66 -10.62 -16.59 -8.33
N THR A 67 -9.89 -16.83 -7.24
CA THR A 67 -10.46 -16.92 -5.88
C THR A 67 -10.13 -15.68 -5.05
N LEU A 68 -10.98 -15.33 -4.08
CA LEU A 68 -10.76 -14.21 -3.16
C LEU A 68 -9.39 -14.30 -2.49
N LEU A 69 -9.06 -15.48 -1.96
CA LEU A 69 -7.79 -15.72 -1.31
C LEU A 69 -6.63 -15.46 -2.28
N ASN A 70 -6.65 -16.06 -3.47
CA ASN A 70 -5.57 -15.90 -4.44
C ASN A 70 -5.46 -14.47 -4.97
N ARG A 71 -6.56 -13.72 -5.06
CA ARG A 71 -6.55 -12.29 -5.43
C ARG A 71 -5.81 -11.47 -4.39
N ILE A 72 -6.12 -11.66 -3.11
CA ILE A 72 -5.47 -10.95 -2.00
C ILE A 72 -3.99 -11.36 -1.90
N SER A 73 -3.68 -12.65 -2.02
CA SER A 73 -2.30 -13.16 -2.07
C SER A 73 -1.49 -12.57 -3.21
N ALA A 74 -2.04 -12.56 -4.42
CA ALA A 74 -1.40 -12.01 -5.60
C ALA A 74 -1.14 -10.50 -5.46
N PHE A 75 -2.04 -9.75 -4.82
CA PHE A 75 -1.82 -8.35 -4.49
C PHE A 75 -0.61 -8.18 -3.56
N PHE A 76 -0.56 -8.92 -2.45
CA PHE A 76 0.57 -8.84 -1.51
C PHE A 76 1.88 -9.28 -2.13
N ALA A 77 1.89 -10.36 -2.92
CA ALA A 77 3.08 -10.82 -3.62
C ALA A 77 3.63 -9.75 -4.59
N ALA A 78 2.75 -9.13 -5.38
CA ALA A 78 3.14 -8.03 -6.28
C ALA A 78 3.66 -6.80 -5.52
N ALA A 79 3.04 -6.45 -4.40
CA ALA A 79 3.50 -5.37 -3.53
C ALA A 79 4.90 -5.67 -2.96
N MET A 80 5.14 -6.90 -2.49
CA MET A 80 6.44 -7.35 -1.98
C MET A 80 7.53 -7.42 -3.06
N ASP A 81 7.19 -7.82 -4.28
CA ASP A 81 8.13 -7.82 -5.40
C ASP A 81 8.54 -6.40 -5.78
N ALA A 82 7.58 -5.47 -5.82
CA ALA A 82 7.86 -4.04 -6.01
C ALA A 82 8.74 -3.47 -4.88
N GLU A 83 8.62 -4.04 -3.68
CA GLU A 83 9.33 -3.67 -2.45
C GLU A 83 10.73 -4.30 -2.33
N SER A 84 10.99 -5.43 -2.99
CA SER A 84 12.30 -6.11 -3.02
C SER A 84 13.46 -5.20 -3.46
N THR A 85 13.14 -4.11 -4.16
CA THR A 85 14.10 -3.09 -4.58
C THR A 85 14.01 -1.79 -3.76
N ASP A 86 12.93 -1.58 -3.00
CA ASP A 86 12.60 -0.29 -2.37
C ASP A 86 11.49 -0.35 -1.28
N ARG A 87 11.88 -0.61 -0.02
CA ARG A 87 11.00 -0.59 1.18
C ARG A 87 10.25 0.73 1.39
N SER A 88 10.81 1.83 0.87
CA SER A 88 10.17 3.14 1.03
C SER A 88 8.81 3.25 0.34
N ALA A 89 8.48 2.34 -0.58
CA ALA A 89 7.19 2.36 -1.27
C ALA A 89 6.01 2.07 -0.32
N ALA A 90 6.06 0.96 0.43
CA ALA A 90 5.00 0.60 1.37
C ALA A 90 4.93 1.60 2.53
N ALA A 91 6.09 1.98 3.07
CA ALA A 91 6.18 3.00 4.11
C ALA A 91 5.53 4.32 3.65
N PHE A 92 5.91 4.81 2.46
CA PHE A 92 5.38 6.06 1.92
C PHE A 92 3.88 5.99 1.66
N LEU A 93 3.32 4.88 1.17
CA LEU A 93 1.87 4.75 1.01
C LEU A 93 1.13 4.96 2.33
N VAL A 94 1.59 4.30 3.39
CA VAL A 94 1.01 4.42 4.74
C VAL A 94 1.17 5.85 5.26
N THR A 95 2.37 6.44 5.15
CA THR A 95 2.59 7.83 5.53
C THR A 95 1.68 8.76 4.74
N SER A 96 1.49 8.53 3.44
CA SER A 96 0.75 9.45 2.57
C SER A 96 -0.72 9.57 2.96
N VAL A 97 -1.34 8.46 3.38
CA VAL A 97 -2.72 8.48 3.91
C VAL A 97 -2.79 9.27 5.21
N LEU A 98 -1.82 9.07 6.11
CA LEU A 98 -1.77 9.82 7.38
C LEU A 98 -1.52 11.32 7.16
N GLU A 99 -0.65 11.68 6.22
CA GLU A 99 -0.37 13.07 5.87
C GLU A 99 -1.58 13.73 5.19
N ALA A 100 -2.31 13.01 4.34
CA ALA A 100 -3.54 13.52 3.72
C ALA A 100 -4.65 13.82 4.75
N GLN A 101 -4.67 13.12 5.90
CA GLN A 101 -5.57 13.44 7.02
C GLN A 101 -5.18 14.74 7.73
N ARG A 102 -3.88 15.07 7.78
CA ARG A 102 -3.35 16.30 8.40
C ARG A 102 -3.41 17.50 7.45
N HIS A 103 -3.24 17.22 6.17
CA HIS A 103 -3.13 18.19 5.07
C HIS A 103 -4.12 17.79 3.97
N PRO A 104 -5.41 18.14 4.08
CA PRO A 104 -6.44 17.76 3.12
C PRO A 104 -6.14 18.17 1.68
N GLU A 105 -5.33 19.21 1.47
CA GLU A 105 -4.88 19.68 0.16
C GLU A 105 -3.87 18.74 -0.53
N LEU A 106 -3.35 17.73 0.18
CA LEU A 106 -2.51 16.68 -0.39
C LEU A 106 -3.31 15.50 -0.95
N VAL A 107 -4.61 15.43 -0.66
CA VAL A 107 -5.50 14.42 -1.24
C VAL A 107 -5.52 14.60 -2.76
N SER A 108 -5.24 13.51 -3.48
CA SER A 108 -5.41 13.43 -4.93
C SER A 108 -6.61 12.55 -5.22
N GLU A 109 -7.62 13.10 -5.90
CA GLU A 109 -8.80 12.30 -6.28
C GLU A 109 -8.45 11.16 -7.26
N GLU A 110 -7.44 11.37 -8.10
CA GLU A 110 -6.95 10.40 -9.08
C GLU A 110 -6.02 9.36 -8.45
N HIS A 111 -5.26 9.75 -7.43
CA HIS A 111 -4.21 8.93 -6.82
C HIS A 111 -4.44 8.74 -5.32
N ASP A 112 -5.67 8.35 -4.95
CA ASP A 112 -6.05 8.01 -3.58
C ASP A 112 -5.83 6.51 -3.34
N ALA A 113 -4.77 6.20 -2.59
CA ALA A 113 -4.40 4.83 -2.25
C ALA A 113 -5.49 4.11 -1.45
N LEU A 114 -6.15 4.82 -0.53
CA LEU A 114 -7.16 4.25 0.38
C LEU A 114 -8.44 3.92 -0.39
N ARG A 115 -8.88 4.84 -1.26
CA ARG A 115 -10.01 4.61 -2.16
C ARG A 115 -9.75 3.45 -3.10
N SER A 116 -8.61 3.46 -3.80
CA SER A 116 -8.25 2.40 -4.77
C SER A 116 -8.17 1.02 -4.11
N SER A 117 -7.58 0.97 -2.90
CA SER A 117 -7.53 -0.22 -2.06
C SER A 117 -8.92 -0.74 -1.69
N ARG A 118 -9.81 0.16 -1.27
CA ARG A 118 -11.18 -0.19 -0.90
C ARG A 118 -12.00 -0.69 -2.09
N GLU A 119 -11.88 -0.04 -3.24
CA GLU A 119 -12.54 -0.45 -4.48
C GLU A 119 -12.06 -1.82 -4.93
N PHE A 120 -10.75 -2.10 -4.85
CA PHE A 120 -10.19 -3.41 -5.14
C PHE A 120 -10.75 -4.50 -4.22
N VAL A 121 -10.69 -4.30 -2.90
CA VAL A 121 -11.18 -5.30 -1.93
C VAL A 121 -12.67 -5.53 -2.11
N LYS A 122 -13.45 -4.46 -2.30
CA LYS A 122 -14.89 -4.57 -2.58
C LYS A 122 -15.15 -5.41 -3.82
N TRP A 123 -14.46 -5.11 -4.93
CA TRP A 123 -14.58 -5.88 -6.16
C TRP A 123 -14.25 -7.37 -5.95
N ALA A 124 -13.15 -7.67 -5.25
CA ALA A 124 -12.75 -9.06 -5.00
C ALA A 124 -13.77 -9.84 -4.16
N VAL A 125 -14.37 -9.19 -3.15
CA VAL A 125 -15.43 -9.76 -2.31
C VAL A 125 -16.72 -9.97 -3.12
N ASP A 126 -17.15 -8.97 -3.89
CA ASP A 126 -18.35 -9.07 -4.72
C ASP A 126 -18.24 -10.23 -5.72
N GLU A 127 -17.08 -10.39 -6.37
CA GLU A 127 -16.80 -11.49 -7.29
C GLU A 127 -16.86 -12.86 -6.60
N ALA A 128 -16.31 -12.97 -5.39
CA ALA A 128 -16.33 -14.21 -4.62
C ALA A 128 -17.75 -14.61 -4.19
N ILE A 129 -18.61 -13.63 -3.90
CA ILE A 129 -20.03 -13.87 -3.63
C ILE A 129 -20.75 -14.29 -4.90
N ALA A 130 -20.52 -13.59 -6.02
CA ALA A 130 -21.16 -13.90 -7.30
C ALA A 130 -20.79 -15.30 -7.82
N SER A 131 -19.58 -15.78 -7.56
CA SER A 131 -19.14 -17.12 -7.92
C SER A 131 -19.55 -18.21 -6.92
N GLY A 132 -20.16 -17.84 -5.79
CA GLY A 132 -20.49 -18.76 -4.70
C GLY A 132 -19.29 -19.24 -3.87
N GLU A 133 -18.11 -18.64 -4.04
CA GLU A 133 -16.92 -18.95 -3.23
C GLU A 133 -17.10 -18.46 -1.79
N LEU A 134 -17.64 -17.25 -1.62
CA LEU A 134 -17.92 -16.64 -0.33
C LEU A 134 -19.43 -16.66 -0.06
N THR A 135 -19.84 -17.40 0.97
CA THR A 135 -21.20 -17.35 1.52
C THR A 135 -21.12 -16.87 2.96
N THR A 136 -21.93 -15.87 3.33
CA THR A 136 -21.92 -15.31 4.68
C THR A 136 -23.26 -14.67 5.03
N ASP A 137 -23.64 -14.76 6.30
CA ASP A 137 -24.80 -14.05 6.88
C ASP A 137 -24.41 -12.68 7.49
N THR A 138 -23.14 -12.30 7.37
CA THR A 138 -22.58 -11.05 7.93
C THR A 138 -22.67 -9.88 6.95
N ASP A 139 -22.58 -8.65 7.47
CA ASP A 139 -22.55 -7.42 6.68
C ASP A 139 -21.32 -7.35 5.75
N ILE A 140 -21.56 -7.34 4.43
CA ILE A 140 -20.52 -7.30 3.40
C ILE A 140 -19.64 -6.03 3.52
N PRO A 141 -20.20 -4.81 3.68
CA PRO A 141 -19.43 -3.62 4.00
C PRO A 141 -18.42 -3.82 5.14
N ALA A 142 -18.83 -4.43 6.26
CA ALA A 142 -17.92 -4.70 7.38
C ALA A 142 -16.78 -5.67 6.99
N ILE A 143 -17.04 -6.69 6.17
CA ILE A 143 -16.00 -7.60 5.66
C ILE A 143 -15.01 -6.82 4.79
N VAL A 144 -15.49 -5.96 3.90
CA VAL A 144 -14.64 -5.11 3.05
C VAL A 144 -13.75 -4.20 3.90
N GLU A 145 -14.32 -3.49 4.88
CA GLU A 145 -13.52 -2.61 5.75
C GLU A 145 -12.50 -3.39 6.60
N MET A 146 -12.87 -4.57 7.09
CA MET A 146 -11.96 -5.45 7.83
C MET A 146 -10.78 -5.88 6.95
N LEU A 147 -11.03 -6.33 5.72
CA LEU A 147 -9.98 -6.73 4.79
C LEU A 147 -9.10 -5.54 4.35
N VAL A 148 -9.69 -4.35 4.15
CA VAL A 148 -8.94 -3.12 3.90
C VAL A 148 -8.03 -2.79 5.08
N ALA A 149 -8.54 -2.88 6.32
CA ALA A 149 -7.75 -2.64 7.52
C ALA A 149 -6.57 -3.62 7.64
N VAL A 150 -6.79 -4.92 7.35
CA VAL A 150 -5.70 -5.92 7.31
C VAL A 150 -4.68 -5.57 6.23
N MET A 151 -5.13 -5.19 5.03
CA MET A 151 -4.25 -4.84 3.92
C MET A 151 -3.35 -3.63 4.25
N TRP A 152 -3.91 -2.59 4.88
CA TRP A 152 -3.12 -1.46 5.37
C TRP A 152 -2.21 -1.81 6.54
N GLY A 153 -2.65 -2.70 7.44
CA GLY A 153 -1.82 -3.24 8.51
C GLY A 153 -0.60 -4.00 7.99
N MET A 154 -0.76 -4.78 6.92
CA MET A 154 0.34 -5.45 6.22
C MET A 154 1.28 -4.46 5.56
N GLY A 155 0.75 -3.43 4.88
CA GLY A 155 1.57 -2.35 4.31
C GLY A 155 2.39 -1.61 5.37
N PHE A 156 1.80 -1.33 6.53
CA PHE A 156 2.52 -0.76 7.68
C PHE A 156 3.61 -1.71 8.19
N TYR A 157 3.27 -2.99 8.37
CA TYR A 157 4.23 -3.99 8.83
C TYR A 157 5.42 -4.08 7.87
N ALA A 158 5.18 -4.18 6.57
CA ALA A 158 6.24 -4.22 5.56
C ALA A 158 7.09 -2.93 5.55
N GLY A 159 6.45 -1.76 5.59
CA GLY A 159 7.13 -0.47 5.55
C GLY A 159 7.98 -0.15 6.77
N TYR A 160 7.55 -0.55 7.99
CA TYR A 160 8.13 -0.07 9.24
C TYR A 160 8.64 -1.16 10.19
N VAL A 161 8.06 -2.36 10.17
CA VAL A 161 8.33 -3.38 11.19
C VAL A 161 9.14 -4.54 10.62
N GLY A 162 8.57 -5.29 9.69
CA GLY A 162 9.13 -6.55 9.20
C GLY A 162 10.25 -6.41 8.18
N HIS A 163 11.24 -7.29 8.29
CA HIS A 163 12.19 -7.54 7.21
C HIS A 163 11.51 -8.34 6.11
N ARG A 164 12.04 -8.29 4.88
CA ARG A 164 11.45 -8.95 3.70
C ARG A 164 11.01 -10.40 3.95
N ASP A 165 11.89 -11.18 4.58
CA ASP A 165 11.62 -12.60 4.84
C ASP A 165 10.50 -12.79 5.88
N GLU A 166 10.34 -11.87 6.82
CA GLU A 166 9.27 -11.88 7.82
C GLU A 166 7.92 -11.50 7.20
N VAL A 167 7.89 -10.54 6.26
CA VAL A 167 6.66 -10.13 5.56
C VAL A 167 6.08 -11.30 4.77
N ALA A 168 6.92 -12.03 4.03
CA ALA A 168 6.48 -13.20 3.26
C ALA A 168 5.89 -14.30 4.16
N VAL A 169 6.51 -14.55 5.32
CA VAL A 169 6.01 -15.51 6.31
C VAL A 169 4.65 -15.06 6.87
N ILE A 170 4.45 -13.78 7.11
CA ILE A 170 3.17 -13.27 7.64
C ILE A 170 2.06 -13.32 6.60
N VAL A 171 2.36 -13.04 5.32
CA VAL A 171 1.39 -13.23 4.23
C VAL A 171 0.96 -14.70 4.16
N ASP A 172 1.90 -15.66 4.26
CA ASP A 172 1.59 -17.09 4.36
C ASP A 172 0.68 -17.42 5.56
N LYS A 173 0.93 -16.82 6.74
CA LYS A 173 0.03 -17.03 7.91
C LYS A 173 -1.34 -16.42 7.71
N PHE A 174 -1.43 -15.26 7.05
CA PHE A 174 -2.70 -14.66 6.70
C PHE A 174 -3.48 -15.54 5.70
N GLU A 175 -2.80 -16.16 4.73
CA GLU A 175 -3.43 -17.09 3.80
C GLU A 175 -4.02 -18.31 4.52
N LEU A 176 -3.23 -18.90 5.43
CA LEU A 176 -3.70 -20.00 6.26
C LEU A 176 -4.87 -19.56 7.15
N LEU A 177 -4.87 -18.33 7.66
CA LEU A 177 -5.97 -17.80 8.48
C LEU A 177 -7.26 -17.70 7.65
N MET A 178 -7.18 -17.08 6.48
CA MET A 178 -8.31 -16.91 5.55
C MET A 178 -8.85 -18.25 5.04
N ALA A 179 -7.99 -19.26 4.90
CA ALA A 179 -8.38 -20.61 4.54
C ALA A 179 -8.93 -21.44 5.71
N ASN A 180 -9.02 -20.87 6.93
CA ASN A 180 -9.35 -21.56 8.17
C ASN A 180 -8.45 -22.78 8.46
N LYS A 181 -7.15 -22.64 8.15
CA LYS A 181 -6.10 -23.66 8.29
C LYS A 181 -4.97 -23.26 9.24
N LEU A 182 -4.99 -22.03 9.77
CA LEU A 182 -3.90 -21.53 10.61
C LEU A 182 -3.83 -22.20 11.98
N TRP A 183 -4.96 -22.31 12.67
CA TRP A 183 -5.01 -22.87 14.03
C TRP A 183 -6.33 -23.59 14.29
N GLN A 184 -6.32 -24.40 15.34
CA GLN A 184 -7.53 -24.94 15.95
C GLN A 184 -7.56 -24.44 17.39
N LEU A 185 -8.58 -23.66 17.74
CA LEU A 185 -8.81 -23.24 19.12
C LEU A 185 -9.48 -24.40 19.85
N ARG A 186 -9.00 -24.70 21.06
CA ARG A 186 -9.67 -25.60 21.99
C ARG A 186 -10.25 -24.76 23.11
N ASP A 187 -11.51 -25.01 23.44
CA ASP A 187 -12.19 -24.39 24.58
C ASP A 187 -11.63 -24.88 25.93
#